data_AF-A0A1R1XFA6-F1
#
_entry.id   AF-A0A1R1XFA6-F1
#
_cell.length_a   1.000
_cell.length_b   1.000
_cell.length_c   1.000
_cell.angle_alpha   90.00
_cell.angle_beta   90.00
_cell.angle_gamma   90.00
#
_symmetry.space_group_name_H-M   'P 1'
#
loop_
_entity.id
_entity.type
_entity.pdbx_description
1 polymer ?
#
loop_
_entity_poly.entity_id
_entity_poly.type
_entity_poly.pdbx_seq_one_letter_code
_entity_poly.pdbx_strand_id
1 'polypeptide(L)'
;KYKVDYPDMGSGRFSAKLSDKEWAEFNNIMRVHQNYVEQLPLAILSVLVNGLFNPIQSAIAGEVYIIGRFIYAYGYKSHGPKGRMTGAMITILAILFNVGSSFVGIYNTLRSA
;
A
#
# COMPACT_ATOMS: atom_id res chain seq x y z
N LYS A 1 12.97 18.42 4.65
CA LYS A 1 13.70 17.92 5.84
C LYS A 1 15.11 17.49 5.49
N TYR A 2 15.29 16.49 4.61
CA TYR A 2 16.59 15.84 4.41
C TYR A 2 17.50 16.47 3.32
N LYS A 3 17.03 17.45 2.53
CA LYS A 3 17.80 18.10 1.45
C LYS A 3 18.52 17.11 0.51
N VAL A 4 17.89 15.97 0.26
CA VAL A 4 18.34 14.98 -0.72
C VAL A 4 17.66 15.33 -2.03
N ASP A 5 18.44 15.80 -3.00
CA ASP A 5 17.93 16.16 -4.32
C ASP A 5 17.89 14.94 -5.24
N TYR A 6 16.94 14.96 -6.19
CA TYR A 6 16.88 13.95 -7.24
C TYR A 6 18.17 13.94 -8.07
N PRO A 7 18.64 12.76 -8.53
CA PRO A 7 17.96 11.46 -8.52
C PRO A 7 18.30 10.57 -7.30
N ASP A 8 18.82 11.11 -6.21
CA ASP A 8 19.23 10.32 -5.05
C ASP A 8 18.03 9.82 -4.22
N MET A 9 17.94 8.50 -4.05
CA MET A 9 16.84 7.80 -3.40
C MET A 9 17.25 7.12 -2.10
N GLY A 10 18.38 7.53 -1.49
CA GLY A 10 18.81 7.07 -0.16
C GLY A 10 20.18 6.41 -0.15
N SER A 11 20.81 6.25 -1.32
CA SER A 11 22.11 5.59 -1.49
C SER A 11 23.09 6.39 -2.34
N GLY A 12 22.75 7.63 -2.71
CA GLY A 12 23.60 8.49 -3.54
C GLY A 12 24.48 9.46 -2.73
N ARG A 13 25.13 10.37 -3.48
CA ARG A 13 26.09 11.35 -2.96
C ARG A 13 25.47 12.40 -2.03
N PHE A 14 24.17 12.66 -2.14
CA PHE A 14 23.48 13.61 -1.29
C PHE A 14 23.09 12.95 0.03
N SER A 15 22.59 11.72 -0.02
CA SER A 15 22.24 10.91 1.16
C SER A 15 23.45 10.56 2.02
N ALA A 16 24.64 10.45 1.44
CA ALA A 16 25.89 10.22 2.17
C ALA A 16 26.29 11.35 3.14
N LYS A 17 25.67 12.53 3.02
CA LYS A 17 25.91 13.68 3.90
C LYS A 17 25.00 13.71 5.12
N LEU A 18 24.02 12.80 5.18
CA LEU A 18 23.08 12.70 6.30
C LEU A 18 23.74 12.04 7.50
N SER A 19 23.28 12.38 8.71
CA SER A 19 23.57 11.55 9.87
C SER A 19 22.90 10.18 9.74
N ASP A 20 23.43 9.15 10.41
CA ASP A 20 22.86 7.79 10.36
C ASP A 20 21.37 7.75 10.68
N LYS A 21 20.94 8.58 11.64
CA LYS A 21 19.52 8.71 12.01
C LYS A 21 18.69 9.30 10.87
N GLU A 22 19.13 10.40 10.28
CA GLU A 22 18.41 11.04 9.17
C GLU A 22 18.39 10.17 7.93
N TRP A 23 19.50 9.49 7.65
CA TRP A 23 19.62 8.52 6.57
C TRP A 23 18.63 7.38 6.75
N ALA A 24 18.53 6.80 7.95
CA ALA A 24 17.57 5.74 8.24
C ALA A 24 16.11 6.22 8.13
N GLU A 25 15.78 7.40 8.65
CA GLU A 25 14.44 7.98 8.52
C GLU A 25 14.06 8.25 7.06
N PHE A 26 14.98 8.80 6.27
CA PHE A 26 14.77 9.04 4.84
C PHE A 26 14.53 7.74 4.09
N ASN A 27 15.39 6.74 4.28
CA ASN A 27 15.25 5.42 3.64
C ASN A 27 13.95 4.71 4.03
N ASN A 28 13.47 4.87 5.27
CA ASN A 28 12.15 4.36 5.67
C ASN A 28 11.01 5.00 4.86
N ILE A 29 11.06 6.32 4.62
CA ILE A 29 10.08 7.02 3.78
C ILE A 29 10.16 6.52 2.33
N MET A 30 11.37 6.36 1.79
CA MET A 30 11.58 5.83 0.43
C MET A 30 11.01 4.42 0.30
N ARG A 31 11.20 3.57 1.32
CA ARG A 31 10.66 2.21 1.33
C ARG A 31 9.14 2.19 1.37
N VAL A 32 8.50 3.12 2.10
CA VAL A 32 7.03 3.27 2.11
C VAL A 32 6.52 3.59 0.70
N HIS A 33 7.17 4.52 0.00
CA HIS A 33 6.81 4.88 -1.38
C HIS A 33 6.97 3.69 -2.33
N GLN A 34 8.14 3.05 -2.34
CA GLN A 34 8.40 1.88 -3.18
C GLN A 34 7.40 0.75 -2.91
N ASN A 35 7.12 0.46 -1.63
CA ASN A 35 6.13 -0.54 -1.26
C ASN A 35 4.73 -0.19 -1.76
N TYR A 36 4.38 1.10 -1.82
CA TYR A 36 3.09 1.49 -2.37
C TYR A 36 3.01 1.21 -3.87
N VAL A 37 4.03 1.60 -4.62
CA VAL A 37 4.11 1.36 -6.07
C VAL A 37 4.12 -0.14 -6.39
N GLU A 38 4.83 -0.96 -5.62
CA GLU A 38 4.82 -2.42 -5.74
C GLU A 38 3.43 -3.03 -5.57
N GLN A 39 2.60 -2.46 -4.68
CA GLN A 39 1.28 -3.00 -4.33
C GLN A 39 0.13 -2.37 -5.13
N LEU A 40 0.36 -1.22 -5.76
CA LEU A 40 -0.65 -0.46 -6.49
C LEU A 40 -1.35 -1.29 -7.59
N PRO A 41 -0.64 -2.08 -8.43
CA PRO A 41 -1.29 -2.88 -9.46
C PRO A 41 -2.27 -3.91 -8.88
N LEU A 42 -1.88 -4.60 -7.80
CA LEU A 42 -2.72 -5.58 -7.13
C LEU A 42 -3.96 -4.93 -6.52
N ALA A 43 -3.79 -3.79 -5.86
CA ALA A 43 -4.90 -3.06 -5.26
C ALA A 43 -5.91 -2.60 -6.31
N ILE A 44 -5.44 -1.96 -7.39
CA ILE A 44 -6.29 -1.50 -8.50
C ILE A 44 -7.03 -2.66 -9.15
N LEU A 45 -6.32 -3.73 -9.51
CA LEU A 45 -6.94 -4.91 -10.13
C LEU A 45 -8.00 -5.53 -9.23
N SER A 46 -7.72 -5.67 -7.93
CA SER A 46 -8.68 -6.26 -6.98
C SER A 46 -9.99 -5.46 -6.90
N VAL A 47 -9.91 -4.13 -6.91
CA VAL A 47 -11.09 -3.25 -6.87
C VAL A 47 -11.83 -3.29 -8.21
N LEU A 48 -11.12 -3.18 -9.32
CA LEU A 48 -11.76 -3.16 -10.64
C LEU A 48 -12.47 -4.48 -10.95
N VAL A 49 -11.84 -5.62 -10.67
CA VAL A 49 -12.44 -6.94 -10.96
C VAL A 49 -13.63 -7.21 -10.04
N ASN A 50 -13.51 -6.95 -8.73
CA ASN A 50 -14.64 -7.15 -7.82
C ASN A 50 -15.77 -6.16 -8.11
N GLY A 51 -15.44 -4.93 -8.50
CA GLY A 51 -16.42 -3.88 -8.83
C GLY A 51 -17.36 -4.23 -9.99
N LEU A 52 -16.94 -5.11 -10.90
CA LEU A 52 -17.81 -5.61 -11.98
C LEU A 52 -19.01 -6.42 -11.47
N PHE A 53 -18.86 -7.09 -10.33
CA PHE A 53 -19.88 -7.99 -9.76
C PHE A 53 -20.51 -7.43 -8.48
N ASN A 54 -19.71 -6.76 -7.64
CA ASN A 54 -20.10 -6.26 -6.32
C ASN A 54 -19.63 -4.80 -6.10
N PRO A 55 -20.18 -3.81 -6.84
CA PRO A 55 -19.64 -2.45 -6.89
C PRO A 55 -19.56 -1.75 -5.53
N ILE A 56 -20.62 -1.83 -4.71
CA ILE A 56 -20.66 -1.18 -3.38
C ILE A 56 -19.64 -1.80 -2.43
N GLN A 57 -19.59 -3.14 -2.36
CA GLN A 57 -18.64 -3.84 -1.50
C GLN A 57 -17.19 -3.54 -1.91
N SER A 58 -16.94 -3.48 -3.21
CA SER A 58 -15.61 -3.18 -3.74
C SER A 58 -15.16 -1.76 -3.41
N ALA A 59 -16.06 -0.78 -3.54
CA ALA A 59 -15.78 0.61 -3.17
C ALA A 59 -15.42 0.75 -1.68
N ILE A 60 -16.21 0.13 -0.78
CA ILE A 60 -15.94 0.14 0.67
C ILE A 60 -14.57 -0.49 0.97
N ALA A 61 -14.28 -1.65 0.39
CA ALA A 61 -12.99 -2.31 0.60
C ALA A 61 -11.82 -1.51 0.01
N GLY A 62 -12.02 -0.81 -1.11
CA GLY A 62 -11.07 0.13 -1.68
C GLY A 62 -10.78 1.31 -0.73
N GLU A 63 -11.80 1.88 -0.11
CA GLU A 63 -11.63 2.95 0.89
C GLU A 63 -10.85 2.46 2.12
N VAL A 64 -11.20 1.28 2.65
CA VAL A 64 -10.48 0.65 3.77
C VAL A 64 -9.00 0.41 3.41
N TYR A 65 -8.71 0.00 2.17
CA TYR A 65 -7.33 -0.12 1.68
C TYR A 65 -6.59 1.23 1.75
N ILE A 66 -7.20 2.32 1.27
CA ILE A 66 -6.59 3.65 1.28
C ILE A 66 -6.31 4.12 2.72
N ILE A 67 -7.27 3.95 3.64
CA ILE A 67 -7.08 4.26 5.07
C ILE A 67 -5.93 3.43 5.65
N GLY A 68 -5.88 2.13 5.35
CA GLY A 68 -4.79 1.26 5.76
C GLY A 68 -3.43 1.71 5.24
N ARG A 69 -3.35 2.24 4.01
CA ARG A 69 -2.11 2.82 3.45
C ARG A 69 -1.66 4.08 4.18
N PHE A 70 -2.59 4.94 4.61
CA PHE A 70 -2.25 6.10 5.45
C PHE A 70 -1.69 5.66 6.80
N ILE A 71 -2.34 4.70 7.47
CA ILE A 71 -1.86 4.15 8.75
C ILE A 71 -0.49 3.49 8.58
N TYR A 72 -0.28 2.72 7.50
CA TYR A 72 1.00 2.09 7.18
C TYR A 72 2.11 3.14 7.04
N ALA A 73 1.88 4.17 6.22
CA ALA A 73 2.87 5.20 5.94
C ALA A 73 3.21 6.01 7.20
N TYR A 74 2.19 6.42 7.96
CA TYR A 74 2.38 7.17 9.21
C TYR A 74 3.10 6.35 10.27
N GLY A 75 2.69 5.10 10.46
CA GLY A 75 3.30 4.19 11.43
C GLY A 75 4.76 3.90 11.10
N TYR A 76 5.06 3.61 9.83
CA TYR A 76 6.42 3.35 9.36
C TYR A 76 7.32 4.59 9.53
N LYS A 77 6.83 5.78 9.14
CA LYS A 77 7.57 7.03 9.30
C LYS A 77 7.89 7.33 10.77
N SER A 78 6.94 7.08 11.68
CA SER A 78 7.04 7.50 13.09
C SER A 78 7.78 6.50 13.97
N HIS A 79 7.62 5.20 13.71
CA HIS A 79 8.15 4.13 14.58
C HIS A 79 9.07 3.15 13.83
N GLY A 80 9.54 3.54 12.64
CA GLY A 80 10.37 2.70 11.79
C GLY A 80 9.65 1.46 11.24
N PRO A 81 10.39 0.45 10.77
CA PRO A 81 9.81 -0.71 10.06
C PRO A 81 8.74 -1.49 10.82
N LYS A 82 8.80 -1.54 12.15
CA LYS A 82 7.80 -2.25 12.97
C LYS A 82 6.47 -1.49 13.06
N GLY A 83 6.49 -0.17 12.93
CA GLY A 83 5.28 0.67 13.02
C GLY A 83 4.28 0.45 11.87
N ARG A 84 4.69 -0.23 10.80
CA ARG A 84 3.84 -0.47 9.62
C ARG A 84 2.79 -1.57 9.81
N MET A 85 2.93 -2.42 10.82
CA MET A 85 2.22 -3.70 10.91
C MET A 85 0.70 -3.54 10.91
N THR A 86 0.16 -2.60 11.69
CA THR A 86 -1.28 -2.35 11.75
C THR A 86 -1.84 -1.95 10.39
N GLY A 87 -1.22 -0.98 9.72
CA GLY A 87 -1.63 -0.58 8.37
C GLY A 87 -1.46 -1.70 7.35
N ALA A 88 -0.41 -2.51 7.47
CA ALA A 88 -0.18 -3.65 6.59
C ALA A 88 -1.32 -4.67 6.69
N MET A 89 -1.72 -5.04 7.91
CA MET A 89 -2.83 -5.97 8.13
C MET A 89 -4.14 -5.45 7.52
N ILE A 90 -4.47 -4.17 7.73
CA ILE A 90 -5.67 -3.55 7.14
C ILE A 90 -5.62 -3.64 5.61
N THR A 91 -4.49 -3.27 5.01
CA THR A 91 -4.34 -3.26 3.54
C THR A 91 -4.45 -4.66 2.94
N ILE A 92 -3.85 -5.67 3.59
CA ILE A 92 -3.89 -7.06 3.13
C ILE A 92 -5.30 -7.62 3.24
N LEU A 93 -6.00 -7.37 4.35
CA LEU A 93 -7.38 -7.84 4.54
C LEU A 93 -8.33 -7.21 3.51
N ALA A 94 -8.18 -5.92 3.21
CA ALA A 94 -8.98 -5.25 2.20
C ALA A 94 -8.77 -5.83 0.79
N ILE A 95 -7.51 -6.11 0.40
CA ILE A 95 -7.21 -6.75 -0.87
C ILE A 95 -7.75 -8.18 -0.90
N LEU A 96 -7.52 -8.98 0.15
CA LEU A 96 -8.01 -10.36 0.22
C LEU A 96 -9.54 -10.42 0.17
N PHE A 97 -10.22 -9.49 0.80
CA PHE A 97 -11.67 -9.37 0.70
C PHE A 97 -12.11 -9.08 -0.74
N ASN A 98 -11.53 -8.08 -1.40
CA ASN A 98 -11.86 -7.77 -2.80
C ASN A 98 -11.61 -8.96 -3.73
N VAL A 99 -10.45 -9.61 -3.60
CA VAL A 99 -10.11 -10.80 -4.39
C VAL A 99 -11.08 -11.94 -4.10
N GLY A 100 -11.37 -12.24 -2.84
CA GLY A 100 -12.30 -13.29 -2.44
C GLY A 100 -13.71 -13.06 -2.98
N SER A 101 -14.26 -11.86 -2.79
CA SER A 101 -15.58 -11.48 -3.29
C SER A 101 -15.65 -11.51 -4.82
N SER A 102 -14.54 -11.22 -5.51
CA SER A 102 -14.51 -11.31 -6.97
C SER A 102 -14.68 -12.74 -7.47
N PHE A 103 -14.05 -13.73 -6.82
CA PHE A 103 -14.23 -15.14 -7.19
C PHE A 103 -15.67 -15.61 -6.99
N VAL A 104 -16.31 -15.18 -5.89
CA VAL A 104 -17.72 -15.48 -5.64
C VAL A 104 -18.62 -14.84 -6.69
N GLY A 105 -18.36 -13.57 -7.05
CA GLY A 105 -19.09 -12.86 -8.11
C GLY A 105 -18.98 -13.55 -9.47
N ILE A 106 -17.77 -13.98 -9.84
CA ILE A 106 -17.52 -14.74 -11.07
C ILE A 106 -18.28 -16.07 -11.04
N TYR A 107 -18.18 -16.84 -9.95
CA TYR A 107 -18.86 -18.13 -9.82
C TYR A 107 -20.38 -18.00 -9.96
N ASN A 108 -20.97 -17.00 -9.29
CA ASN A 108 -22.41 -16.75 -9.37
C ASN A 108 -22.85 -16.38 -10.78
N THR A 109 -22.07 -15.53 -11.48
CA THR A 109 -22.34 -15.13 -12.86
C THR A 109 -22.29 -16.32 -13.80
N LEU A 110 -21.26 -17.18 -13.69
CA LEU A 110 -21.11 -18.38 -14.52
C LEU A 110 -22.21 -19.41 -14.27
N ARG A 111 -22.71 -19.52 -13.03
CA ARG A 111 -23.81 -20.43 -12.69
C ARG A 111 -25.17 -19.94 -13.21
N SER A 112 -25.34 -18.63 -13.34
CA SER A 112 -26.59 -18.02 -13.83
C SER A 112 -26.69 -17.92 -15.35
N ALA A 113 -25.60 -18.20 -16.07
CA ALA A 113 -25.54 -18.25 -17.53
C ALA A 113 -25.92 -19.63 -18.05
#